data_AF-A0A6L5B7D3-F1
#
_entry.id   AF-A0A6L5B7D3-F1
#
_cell.length_a   1.000
_cell.length_b   1.000
_cell.length_c   1.000
_cell.angle_alpha   90.00
_cell.angle_beta   90.00
_cell.angle_gamma   90.00
#
_symmetry.space_group_name_H-M   'P 1'
#
loop_
_entity.id
_entity.type
_entity.pdbx_description
1 polymer ?
#
loop_
_entity_poly.entity_id
_entity_poly.type
_entity_poly.pdbx_seq_one_letter_code
_entity_poly.pdbx_strand_id
1 'polypeptide(L)'
;MVCTLQNTGKCIGTVVHNLGTDSWRKISSFPQYPIYGKPVFVHGFLHWLLSPLGQYYGELPVDQTIVSFDVCKENFQLLPHPGIWSKNIEEFRLIECNGHFRLFDMSSDLT
;
A
#
# COMPACT_ATOMS: atom_id res chain seq x y z
N MET A 1 -3.04 -12.96 -7.51
CA MET A 1 -2.67 -11.60 -7.94
C MET A 1 -3.80 -10.66 -7.57
N VAL A 2 -3.49 -9.43 -7.13
CA VAL A 2 -4.49 -8.42 -6.76
C VAL A 2 -4.35 -7.22 -7.69
N CYS A 3 -5.46 -6.72 -8.23
CA CYS A 3 -5.48 -5.54 -9.09
C CYS A 3 -6.56 -4.57 -8.60
N THR A 4 -6.19 -3.31 -8.40
CA THR A 4 -7.11 -2.25 -8.00
C THR A 4 -7.50 -1.40 -9.20
N LEU A 5 -8.78 -1.14 -9.37
CA LEU A 5 -9.33 -0.27 -10.39
C LEU A 5 -9.39 1.15 -9.84
N GLN A 6 -8.84 2.12 -10.59
CA GLN A 6 -8.76 3.51 -10.17
C GLN A 6 -9.43 4.41 -11.22
N ASN A 7 -10.19 5.42 -10.78
CA ASN A 7 -10.75 6.46 -11.63
C ASN A 7 -10.63 7.81 -10.92
N THR A 8 -10.10 8.83 -11.60
CA THR A 8 -9.96 10.21 -11.09
C THR A 8 -9.45 10.28 -9.63
N GLY A 9 -8.39 9.55 -9.29
CA GLY A 9 -7.82 9.58 -7.94
C GLY A 9 -8.56 8.80 -6.86
N LYS A 10 -9.53 7.97 -7.23
CA LYS A 10 -10.26 7.11 -6.30
C LYS A 10 -10.18 5.67 -6.74
N CYS A 11 -10.05 4.77 -5.77
CA CYS A 11 -10.24 3.35 -6.00
C CYS A 11 -11.74 3.07 -6.13
N ILE A 12 -12.12 2.42 -7.23
CA ILE A 12 -13.52 2.09 -7.57
C ILE A 12 -13.80 0.59 -7.50
N GLY A 13 -12.78 -0.22 -7.20
CA GLY A 13 -12.93 -1.64 -6.93
C GLY A 13 -11.61 -2.40 -6.93
N THR A 14 -11.70 -3.67 -6.59
CA THR A 14 -10.57 -4.61 -6.61
C THR A 14 -11.00 -5.89 -7.30
N VAL A 15 -10.11 -6.44 -8.11
CA VAL A 15 -10.24 -7.78 -8.68
C VAL A 15 -9.06 -8.64 -8.24
N VAL A 16 -9.34 -9.90 -7.95
CA VAL A 16 -8.35 -10.90 -7.56
C VAL A 16 -8.32 -12.01 -8.58
N HIS A 17 -7.13 -12.47 -8.90
CA HIS A 17 -6.92 -13.63 -9.76
C HIS A 17 -7.05 -14.91 -8.95
N ASN A 18 -7.91 -15.81 -9.39
CA ASN A 18 -8.13 -17.12 -8.77
C ASN A 18 -6.96 -18.06 -9.08
N LEU A 19 -6.22 -18.48 -8.05
CA LEU A 19 -5.11 -19.42 -8.22
C LEU A 19 -5.60 -20.74 -8.85
N GLY A 20 -4.82 -21.27 -9.79
CA GLY A 20 -5.15 -22.53 -10.49
C GLY A 20 -6.18 -22.38 -11.62
N THR A 21 -6.69 -21.18 -11.87
CA THR A 21 -7.55 -20.87 -13.03
C THR A 21 -7.02 -19.64 -13.74
N ASP A 22 -7.40 -19.42 -14.99
CA ASP A 22 -7.13 -18.17 -15.72
C ASP A 22 -8.31 -17.20 -15.60
N SER A 23 -8.75 -16.92 -14.38
CA SER A 23 -9.95 -16.13 -14.12
C SER A 23 -9.75 -15.07 -13.04
N TRP A 24 -10.46 -13.96 -13.22
CA TRP A 24 -10.48 -12.83 -12.30
C TRP A 24 -11.87 -12.68 -11.70
N ARG A 25 -11.95 -12.31 -10.43
CA ARG A 25 -13.22 -11.99 -9.77
C ARG A 25 -13.13 -10.70 -9.00
N LYS A 26 -14.25 -9.97 -8.96
CA LYS A 26 -14.40 -8.77 -8.16
C LYS A 26 -14.59 -9.16 -6.69
N ILE A 27 -13.96 -8.42 -5.79
CA ILE A 27 -14.22 -8.49 -4.35
C ILE A 27 -14.89 -7.21 -3.87
N SER A 28 -15.57 -7.29 -2.73
CA SER A 28 -16.22 -6.13 -2.11
C SER A 28 -15.21 -5.16 -1.49
N SER A 29 -14.05 -5.65 -1.06
CA SER A 29 -13.03 -4.83 -0.43
C SER A 29 -12.14 -4.11 -1.44
N PHE A 30 -11.88 -2.83 -1.23
CA PHE A 30 -10.96 -2.03 -2.02
C PHE A 30 -10.33 -0.96 -1.11
N PRO A 31 -9.11 -0.50 -1.42
CA PRO A 31 -8.44 0.44 -0.54
C PRO A 31 -9.15 1.80 -0.62
N GLN A 32 -9.19 2.49 0.52
CA GLN A 32 -9.79 3.82 0.61
C GLN A 32 -9.01 4.86 -0.21
N TYR A 33 -7.70 4.63 -0.38
CA TYR A 33 -6.78 5.50 -1.09
C TYR A 33 -6.15 4.77 -2.28
N PRO A 34 -5.83 5.47 -3.37
CA PRO A 34 -5.04 4.92 -4.46
C PRO A 34 -3.71 4.35 -3.96
N ILE A 35 -3.49 3.08 -4.27
CA ILE A 35 -2.20 2.41 -4.03
C ILE A 35 -1.37 2.46 -5.30
N TYR A 36 -0.09 2.76 -5.15
CA TYR A 36 0.89 2.81 -6.23
C TYR A 36 2.12 2.00 -5.86
N GLY A 37 2.89 1.60 -6.88
CA GLY A 37 4.13 0.85 -6.68
C GLY A 37 3.93 -0.64 -6.37
N LYS A 38 5.03 -1.30 -6.02
CA LYS A 38 5.07 -2.74 -5.76
C LYS A 38 4.78 -3.02 -4.28
N PRO A 39 3.90 -3.97 -3.96
CA PRO A 39 3.72 -4.39 -2.57
C PRO A 39 4.93 -5.16 -2.05
N VAL A 40 5.05 -5.17 -0.73
CA VAL A 40 5.89 -6.11 0.02
C VAL A 40 5.01 -7.21 0.59
N PHE A 41 5.38 -8.48 0.39
CA PHE A 41 4.62 -9.61 0.93
C PHE A 41 5.24 -10.13 2.22
N VAL A 42 4.52 -10.02 3.35
CA VAL A 42 4.96 -10.47 4.68
C VAL A 42 3.78 -11.04 5.46
N HIS A 43 3.97 -12.17 6.13
CA HIS A 43 2.97 -12.80 7.01
C HIS A 43 1.57 -13.01 6.40
N GLY A 44 1.47 -13.25 5.09
CA GLY A 44 0.19 -13.43 4.40
C GLY A 44 -0.50 -12.13 3.97
N PHE A 45 0.19 -10.99 4.10
CA PHE A 45 -0.30 -9.68 3.71
C PHE A 45 0.54 -9.08 2.58
N LEU A 46 -0.10 -8.34 1.70
CA LEU A 46 0.56 -7.43 0.77
C LEU A 46 0.52 -6.02 1.36
N HIS A 47 1.66 -5.36 1.48
CA HIS A 47 1.80 -4.04 2.10
C HIS A 47 2.27 -3.00 1.10
N TRP A 48 1.62 -1.84 1.07
CA TRP A 48 2.01 -0.66 0.30
C TRP A 48 2.21 0.53 1.22
N LEU A 49 3.27 1.29 0.96
CA LEU A 49 3.47 2.58 1.60
C LEU A 49 2.69 3.60 0.79
N LEU A 50 1.75 4.30 1.42
CA LEU A 50 1.14 5.46 0.76
C LEU A 50 2.17 6.59 0.74
N SER A 51 2.60 6.98 -0.45
CA SER A 51 3.32 8.23 -0.63
C SER A 51 2.33 9.39 -0.48
N PRO A 52 2.68 10.47 0.24
CA PRO A 52 1.90 11.70 0.25
C PRO A 52 2.03 12.36 -1.12
N LEU A 53 1.30 11.86 -2.11
CA LEU A 53 0.96 12.67 -3.28
C LEU A 53 -0.10 13.71 -2.86
N GLY A 54 0.19 14.48 -1.81
CA GLY A 54 -0.64 15.57 -1.29
C GLY A 54 -0.83 16.71 -2.30
N GLN A 55 -0.19 16.62 -3.48
CA GLN A 55 -0.39 17.57 -4.57
C GLN A 55 -1.47 17.17 -5.56
N TYR A 56 -1.91 15.90 -5.64
CA TYR A 56 -2.85 15.47 -6.68
C TYR A 56 -4.25 15.11 -6.16
N TYR A 57 -4.41 14.73 -4.89
CA TYR A 57 -5.67 14.16 -4.39
C TYR A 57 -6.03 14.62 -2.98
N GLY A 58 -6.24 15.93 -2.78
CA GLY A 58 -6.85 16.50 -1.55
C GLY A 58 -6.12 16.16 -0.23
N GLU A 59 -6.75 16.51 0.89
CA GLU A 59 -6.26 16.20 2.24
C GLU A 59 -6.27 14.68 2.48
N LEU A 60 -5.18 14.00 2.10
CA LEU A 60 -4.84 12.73 2.73
C LEU A 60 -4.66 13.00 4.24
N PRO A 61 -5.16 12.13 5.14
CA PRO A 61 -4.74 12.21 6.53
C PRO A 61 -3.20 12.18 6.53
N VAL A 62 -2.62 13.22 7.11
CA VAL A 62 -1.17 13.51 7.13
C VAL A 62 -0.38 12.37 7.79
N ASP A 63 -1.09 11.45 8.43
CA ASP A 63 -0.56 10.24 9.03
C ASP A 63 -0.27 9.20 7.95
N GLN A 64 1.00 9.11 7.58
CA GLN A 64 1.62 8.17 6.63
C GLN A 64 1.13 6.72 6.83
N THR A 65 0.08 6.33 6.13
CA THR A 65 -0.61 5.07 6.43
C THR A 65 -0.08 3.96 5.52
N ILE A 66 0.23 2.80 6.10
CA ILE A 66 0.54 1.59 5.31
C ILE A 66 -0.79 0.91 4.97
N VAL A 67 -1.06 0.72 3.68
CA VAL A 67 -2.19 -0.10 3.24
C VAL A 67 -1.75 -1.55 3.25
N SER A 68 -2.52 -2.41 3.89
CA SER A 68 -2.27 -3.86 3.93
C SER A 68 -3.47 -4.62 3.38
N PHE A 69 -3.22 -5.65 2.58
CA PHE A 69 -4.24 -6.56 2.07
C PHE A 69 -4.02 -7.95 2.64
N ASP A 70 -4.98 -8.45 3.41
CA ASP A 70 -5.00 -9.82 3.93
C ASP A 70 -5.34 -10.78 2.78
N VAL A 71 -4.40 -11.63 2.37
CA VAL A 71 -4.62 -12.56 1.24
C VAL A 71 -5.63 -13.64 1.59
N CYS A 72 -5.76 -14.02 2.87
CA CYS A 72 -6.68 -15.06 3.31
C CYS A 72 -8.11 -14.54 3.42
N LYS A 73 -8.29 -13.33 3.96
CA LYS A 73 -9.62 -12.71 4.15
C LYS A 73 -10.05 -11.83 2.98
N GLU A 74 -9.13 -11.52 2.08
CA GLU A 74 -9.32 -10.63 0.95
C GLU A 74 -9.88 -9.26 1.34
N ASN A 75 -9.27 -8.68 2.37
CA ASN A 75 -9.69 -7.40 2.91
C ASN A 75 -8.52 -6.43 3.06
N PHE A 76 -8.77 -5.16 2.76
CA PHE A 76 -7.85 -4.08 3.02
C PHE A 76 -7.97 -3.59 4.46
N GLN A 77 -6.84 -3.18 5.03
CA GLN A 77 -6.75 -2.52 6.31
C GLN A 77 -5.66 -1.44 6.27
N LEU A 78 -5.82 -0.44 7.12
CA LEU A 78 -4.87 0.64 7.32
C LEU A 78 -4.05 0.34 8.57
N LEU A 79 -2.74 0.38 8.44
CA LEU A 79 -1.82 0.29 9.57
C LEU A 79 -1.23 1.68 9.83
N PRO A 80 -1.15 2.11 11.10
CA PRO A 80 -0.57 3.40 11.43
C PRO A 80 0.91 3.46 11.04
N HIS A 81 1.39 4.65 10.70
CA HIS A 81 2.83 4.86 10.55
C HIS A 81 3.56 4.54 11.86
N PRO A 82 4.75 3.93 11.84
CA PRO A 82 5.58 3.76 13.04
C PRO A 82 6.09 5.07 13.67
N GLY A 83 5.57 6.24 13.28
CA GLY A 83 5.87 7.52 13.94
C GLY A 83 7.17 8.22 13.50
N ILE A 84 7.84 7.73 12.47
CA ILE A 84 9.02 8.40 11.89
C ILE A 84 8.53 9.52 10.96
N TRP A 85 8.46 10.74 11.49
CA TRP A 85 8.08 11.91 10.69
C TRP A 85 9.31 12.48 9.99
N SER A 86 9.50 12.16 8.71
CA SER A 86 10.33 12.98 7.82
C SER A 86 9.44 13.75 6.85
N LYS A 87 9.90 14.95 6.49
CA LYS A 87 9.22 15.85 5.54
C LYS A 87 9.27 15.32 4.11
N ASN A 88 10.19 14.40 3.81
CA ASN A 88 10.42 13.83 2.49
C ASN A 88 10.01 12.35 2.46
N ILE A 89 8.71 12.09 2.39
CA ILE A 89 8.21 10.71 2.45
C ILE A 89 8.54 9.91 1.17
N GLU A 90 8.88 10.60 0.07
CA GLU A 90 9.40 9.97 -1.16
C GLU A 90 10.71 9.20 -0.94
N GLU A 91 11.38 9.45 0.18
CA GLU A 91 12.64 8.80 0.55
C GLU A 91 12.40 7.49 1.32
N PHE A 92 11.18 7.17 1.77
CA PHE A 92 10.95 5.88 2.43
C PHE A 92 10.54 4.77 1.46
N ARG A 93 11.08 3.58 1.69
CA ARG A 93 10.65 2.35 1.01
C ARG A 93 10.27 1.29 2.02
N LEU A 94 9.18 0.59 1.75
CA LEU A 94 8.92 -0.70 2.39
C LEU A 94 9.79 -1.77 1.74
N ILE A 95 10.48 -2.53 2.57
CA ILE A 95 11.28 -3.69 2.16
C ILE A 95 10.94 -4.91 3.03
N GLU A 96 11.06 -6.11 2.48
CA GLU A 96 11.06 -7.34 3.26
C GLU A 96 12.48 -7.62 3.77
N CYS A 97 12.60 -8.01 5.03
CA CYS A 97 13.85 -8.44 5.65
C CYS A 97 13.56 -9.45 6.75
N ASN A 98 14.01 -10.70 6.55
CA ASN A 98 13.89 -11.81 7.50
C ASN A 98 12.43 -12.08 7.93
N GLY A 99 11.51 -12.07 6.97
CA GLY A 99 10.08 -12.29 7.20
C GLY A 99 9.37 -11.13 7.88
N HIS A 100 10.02 -9.98 8.04
CA HIS A 100 9.41 -8.77 8.58
C HIS A 100 9.45 -7.68 7.52
N PHE A 101 8.43 -6.83 7.44
CA PHE A 101 8.56 -5.62 6.63
C PHE A 101 9.29 -4.56 7.46
N ARG A 102 10.14 -3.78 6.81
CA ARG A 102 10.86 -2.64 7.40
C ARG A 102 10.63 -1.40 6.56
N LEU A 103 10.59 -0.26 7.23
CA LEU A 103 10.65 1.04 6.58
C LEU A 103 12.12 1.42 6.46
N PHE A 104 12.60 1.61 5.24
CA PHE A 104 13.97 2.03 4.96
C PHE A 104 13.96 3.49 4.53
N ASP A 105 14.71 4.32 5.26
CA ASP A 105 14.92 5.73 4.93
C ASP A 105 16.06 5.85 3.90
N MET A 106 15.73 6.30 2.70
CA MET A 106 16.68 6.58 1.62
C MET A 106 17.10 8.06 1.61
N SER A 107 16.72 8.85 2.61
CA SER A 107 17.15 10.24 2.69
C SER A 107 18.67 10.25 2.68
N SER A 108 19.24 10.99 1.74
CA SER A 108 20.67 11.23 1.78
C SER A 108 20.91 12.06 3.03
N ASP A 109 21.53 11.46 4.04
CA ASP A 109 22.27 12.19 5.07
C ASP A 109 23.36 12.99 4.33
N LEU A 110 22.99 14.14 3.76
CA LEU A 110 23.94 15.16 3.36
C LEU A 110 24.42 15.78 4.67
N THR A 111 25.50 15.21 5.18
CA THR A 111 26.47 15.83 6.09
C THR A 111 26.72 17.29 5.77
#